data_AF-A0A1I0TZD3-F1
#
_entry.id   AF-A0A1I0TZD3-F1
#
_cell.length_a   1.000
_cell.length_b   1.000
_cell.length_c   1.000
_cell.angle_alpha   90.00
_cell.angle_beta   90.00
_cell.angle_gamma   90.00
#
_symmetry.space_group_name_H-M   'P 1'
#
loop_
_entity.id
_entity.type
_entity.pdbx_description
1 polymer ?
#
loop_
_entity_poly.entity_id
_entity_poly.type
_entity_poly.pdbx_seq_one_letter_code
_entity_poly.pdbx_strand_id
1 'polypeptide(L)'
;MPHDIPDDGSVLVRTWFGDDAAWNAVVAETRGDGDDPAKESGTSPFTAVDDRDFDGATTGQVIQAARSHSSSYLFLADRITLTDPEHPVLVVDLDDSQADSPATVRVASYQLGDVESNLATANVDFAEFRSAADADGVFRGFRVTVEQRHIEKGQILDAIPESPGAETLELLRSDLENTFSVYPNSRSVQLPAIRIADLRSRRAELLAGTFPYGRTPFGYADMVRFCDAGGPAWGLHLPKRSTISGSAA
;
A
#
# COMPACT_ATOMS: atom_id res chain seq x y z
N MET A 1 -10.84 34.22 -12.01
CA MET A 1 -9.63 33.47 -11.61
C MET A 1 -9.86 33.09 -10.16
N PRO A 2 -9.72 31.81 -9.79
CA PRO A 2 -9.93 31.38 -8.41
C PRO A 2 -8.96 32.09 -7.45
N HIS A 3 -9.33 32.20 -6.18
CA HIS A 3 -8.44 32.70 -5.13
C HIS A 3 -7.42 31.64 -4.70
N ASP A 4 -6.44 32.01 -3.87
CA ASP A 4 -5.39 31.11 -3.41
C ASP A 4 -5.97 29.92 -2.62
N ILE A 5 -5.37 28.74 -2.82
CA ILE A 5 -5.75 27.51 -2.11
C ILE A 5 -5.10 27.52 -0.70
N PRO A 6 -5.80 27.03 0.34
CA PRO A 6 -5.24 26.91 1.68
C PRO A 6 -3.92 26.11 1.69
N ASP A 7 -2.96 26.53 2.52
CA ASP A 7 -1.67 25.85 2.68
C ASP A 7 -1.64 24.98 3.95
N ASP A 8 -2.58 24.03 4.05
CA ASP A 8 -2.75 23.15 5.22
C ASP A 8 -2.69 21.66 4.83
N GLY A 9 -1.54 21.24 4.31
CA GLY A 9 -1.28 19.83 4.00
C GLY A 9 -1.82 19.42 2.64
N SER A 10 -2.51 18.28 2.59
CA SER A 10 -3.04 17.69 1.36
C SER A 10 -4.42 18.27 1.08
N VAL A 11 -4.65 18.84 -0.11
CA VAL A 11 -5.93 19.51 -0.43
C VAL A 11 -6.70 18.77 -1.50
N LEU A 12 -8.02 18.60 -1.27
CA LEU A 12 -8.97 18.06 -2.24
C LEU A 12 -9.88 19.20 -2.74
N VAL A 13 -9.65 19.64 -3.97
CA VAL A 13 -10.36 20.78 -4.57
C VAL A 13 -11.52 20.29 -5.42
N ARG A 14 -12.73 20.72 -5.10
CA ARG A 14 -13.91 20.48 -5.94
C ARG A 14 -13.90 21.43 -7.14
N THR A 15 -13.90 20.89 -8.35
CA THR A 15 -13.93 21.68 -9.60
C THR A 15 -15.21 21.49 -10.40
N TRP A 16 -16.13 20.65 -9.92
CA TRP A 16 -17.44 20.45 -10.54
C TRP A 16 -18.53 20.30 -9.47
N PHE A 17 -19.61 21.06 -9.62
CA PHE A 17 -20.65 21.22 -8.59
C PHE A 17 -22.00 20.59 -8.97
N GLY A 18 -22.01 19.59 -9.86
CA GLY A 18 -23.25 18.97 -10.35
C GLY A 18 -23.82 17.86 -9.47
N ASP A 19 -23.08 17.36 -8.48
CA ASP A 19 -23.53 16.34 -7.54
C ASP A 19 -22.91 16.57 -6.14
N ASP A 20 -23.73 17.04 -5.19
CA ASP A 20 -23.31 17.25 -3.80
C ASP A 20 -23.26 15.93 -3.00
N ALA A 21 -24.06 14.93 -3.37
CA ALA A 21 -24.07 13.65 -2.67
C ALA A 21 -22.79 12.87 -2.98
N ALA A 22 -22.40 12.82 -4.25
CA ALA A 22 -21.13 12.24 -4.67
C ALA A 22 -19.93 12.96 -4.05
N TRP A 23 -19.96 14.30 -4.01
CA TRP A 23 -18.91 15.09 -3.34
C TRP A 23 -18.75 14.70 -1.86
N ASN A 24 -19.85 14.64 -1.12
CA ASN A 24 -19.82 14.24 0.29
C ASN A 24 -19.33 12.80 0.48
N ALA A 25 -19.65 11.89 -0.46
CA ALA A 25 -19.16 10.51 -0.43
C ALA A 25 -17.63 10.46 -0.60
N VAL A 26 -17.07 11.16 -1.58
CA VAL A 26 -15.62 11.24 -1.79
C VAL A 26 -14.91 11.84 -0.57
N VAL A 27 -15.44 12.93 0.01
CA VAL A 27 -14.87 13.53 1.23
C VAL A 27 -14.90 12.54 2.40
N ALA A 28 -15.96 11.75 2.55
CA ALA A 28 -16.05 10.72 3.59
C ALA A 28 -15.03 9.59 3.37
N GLU A 29 -14.82 9.16 2.12
CA GLU A 29 -13.80 8.15 1.78
C GLU A 29 -12.38 8.60 2.16
N THR A 30 -12.07 9.90 2.05
CA THR A 30 -10.75 10.43 2.49
C THR A 30 -10.48 10.30 3.99
N ARG A 31 -11.52 10.20 4.83
CA ARG A 31 -11.41 10.05 6.29
C ARG A 31 -11.16 8.61 6.72
N GLY A 32 -11.24 7.65 5.79
CA GLY A 32 -11.21 6.23 6.14
C GLY A 32 -12.51 5.72 6.76
N ASP A 33 -13.60 6.50 6.68
CA ASP A 33 -14.93 6.13 7.18
C ASP A 33 -15.66 5.12 6.24
N GLY A 34 -14.97 4.61 5.21
CA GLY A 34 -15.49 3.62 4.26
C GLY A 34 -15.59 2.23 4.89
N ASP A 35 -16.83 1.80 5.16
CA ASP A 35 -17.34 0.44 5.44
C ASP A 35 -16.67 -0.43 6.52
N ASP A 36 -15.56 -0.03 7.16
CA ASP A 36 -14.97 -0.76 8.30
C ASP A 36 -15.33 -0.09 9.65
N PRO A 37 -16.33 -0.61 10.38
CA PRO A 37 -16.75 -0.04 11.67
C PRO A 37 -15.70 -0.20 12.79
N ALA A 38 -14.58 -0.89 12.55
CA ALA A 38 -13.50 -1.09 13.51
C ALA A 38 -12.34 -0.09 13.36
N LYS A 39 -12.30 0.72 12.30
CA LYS A 39 -11.33 1.82 12.19
C LYS A 39 -11.82 2.99 13.04
N GLU A 40 -11.01 3.41 14.00
CA GLU A 40 -11.24 4.72 14.65
C GLU A 40 -11.21 5.80 13.56
N SER A 41 -12.23 6.68 13.55
CA SER A 41 -12.27 7.81 12.61
C SER A 41 -10.99 8.64 12.78
N GLY A 42 -10.07 8.48 11.83
CA GLY A 42 -8.86 9.29 11.76
C GLY A 42 -9.20 10.69 11.30
N THR A 43 -8.41 11.68 11.72
CA THR A 43 -8.43 12.98 11.05
C THR A 43 -7.96 12.75 9.62
N SER A 44 -8.81 13.05 8.63
CA SER A 44 -8.40 13.00 7.22
C SER A 44 -7.19 13.92 7.03
N PRO A 45 -6.12 13.48 6.35
CA PRO A 45 -5.03 14.36 5.97
C PRO A 45 -5.48 15.38 4.90
N PHE A 46 -6.70 15.24 4.37
CA PHE A 46 -7.24 16.09 3.33
C PHE A 46 -8.04 17.27 3.88
N THR A 47 -7.67 18.48 3.45
CA THR A 47 -8.52 19.66 3.53
C THR A 47 -9.40 19.74 2.29
N ALA A 48 -10.72 19.62 2.47
CA ALA A 48 -11.68 19.75 1.40
C ALA A 48 -11.93 21.23 1.04
N VAL A 49 -11.73 21.59 -0.23
CA VAL A 49 -12.00 22.93 -0.77
C VAL A 49 -13.28 22.85 -1.62
N ASP A 50 -14.41 23.17 -0.98
CA ASP A 50 -15.75 23.23 -1.59
C ASP A 50 -16.14 24.68 -1.87
N ASP A 51 -15.37 25.35 -2.75
CA ASP A 51 -15.60 26.75 -3.12
C ASP A 51 -16.01 26.88 -4.59
N ARG A 52 -17.15 27.53 -4.83
CA ARG A 52 -17.74 27.69 -6.17
C ARG A 52 -16.90 28.55 -7.11
N ASP A 53 -15.92 29.31 -6.63
CA ASP A 53 -14.95 29.99 -7.49
C ASP A 53 -14.11 29.01 -8.33
N PHE A 54 -14.06 27.73 -7.95
CA PHE A 54 -13.43 26.65 -8.69
C PHE A 54 -14.39 25.89 -9.64
N ASP A 55 -15.69 26.23 -9.71
CA ASP A 55 -16.63 25.54 -10.60
C ASP A 55 -16.24 25.70 -12.08
N GLY A 56 -15.94 24.57 -12.73
CA GLY A 56 -15.44 24.53 -14.09
C GLY A 56 -13.99 24.97 -14.27
N ALA A 57 -13.23 25.15 -13.17
CA ALA A 57 -11.81 25.51 -13.25
C ALA A 57 -11.00 24.42 -13.95
N THR A 58 -10.11 24.83 -14.86
CA THR A 58 -9.16 23.92 -15.50
C THR A 58 -8.02 23.56 -14.55
N THR A 59 -7.36 22.42 -14.77
CA THR A 59 -6.18 22.01 -14.00
C THR A 59 -5.14 23.13 -13.90
N GLY A 60 -4.86 23.84 -15.01
CA GLY A 60 -3.92 24.97 -15.00
C GLY A 60 -4.39 26.15 -14.15
N GLN A 61 -5.69 26.43 -14.08
CA GLN A 61 -6.23 27.48 -13.19
C GLN A 61 -6.12 27.09 -11.71
N VAL A 62 -6.27 25.80 -11.39
CA VAL A 62 -6.09 25.33 -10.01
C VAL A 62 -4.62 25.35 -9.61
N ILE A 63 -3.70 24.92 -10.49
CA ILE A 63 -2.24 25.03 -10.27
C ILE A 63 -1.83 26.49 -10.06
N GLN A 64 -2.40 27.41 -10.85
CA GLN A 64 -2.18 28.84 -10.70
C GLN A 64 -2.57 29.34 -9.31
N ALA A 65 -3.69 28.85 -8.76
CA ALA A 65 -4.17 29.17 -7.43
C ALA A 65 -3.37 28.46 -6.30
N ALA A 66 -2.64 27.40 -6.64
CA ALA A 66 -1.79 26.64 -5.73
C ALA A 66 -0.32 27.08 -5.71
N ARG A 67 0.05 28.18 -6.39
CA ARG A 67 1.47 28.57 -6.56
C ARG A 67 2.22 28.84 -5.27
N SER A 68 1.51 29.21 -4.20
CA SER A 68 2.05 29.44 -2.87
C SER A 68 1.96 28.22 -1.96
N HIS A 69 1.40 27.12 -2.44
CA HIS A 69 1.17 25.91 -1.66
C HIS A 69 2.49 25.13 -1.49
N SER A 70 2.72 24.61 -0.29
CA SER A 70 3.94 23.89 0.07
C SER A 70 4.02 22.45 -0.45
N SER A 71 2.89 21.84 -0.80
CA SER A 71 2.81 20.48 -1.33
C SER A 71 3.23 20.40 -2.80
N SER A 72 3.93 19.33 -3.18
CA SER A 72 4.31 19.06 -4.58
C SER A 72 3.18 18.41 -5.40
N TYR A 73 1.96 18.34 -4.87
CA TYR A 73 0.82 17.69 -5.50
C TYR A 73 -0.51 18.31 -5.09
N LEU A 74 -1.56 18.10 -5.89
CA LEU A 74 -2.95 18.46 -5.59
C LEU A 74 -3.91 17.35 -5.97
N PHE A 75 -5.07 17.30 -5.30
CA PHE A 75 -6.17 16.41 -5.64
C PHE A 75 -7.36 17.21 -6.16
N LEU A 76 -7.88 16.84 -7.33
CA LEU A 76 -9.01 17.52 -7.97
C LEU A 76 -10.20 16.57 -8.11
N ALA A 77 -11.34 16.97 -7.54
CA ALA A 77 -12.63 16.32 -7.73
C ALA A 77 -13.38 17.02 -8.87
N ASP A 78 -13.15 16.52 -10.08
CA ASP A 78 -13.79 16.99 -11.30
C ASP A 78 -15.07 16.20 -11.63
N ARG A 79 -15.68 16.50 -12.79
CA ARG A 79 -16.89 15.82 -13.23
C ARG A 79 -16.74 14.29 -13.29
N ILE A 80 -15.59 13.79 -13.75
CA ILE A 80 -15.38 12.33 -13.83
C ILE A 80 -15.34 11.74 -12.43
N THR A 81 -14.64 12.38 -11.51
CA THR A 81 -14.60 11.99 -10.09
C THR A 81 -16.00 11.85 -9.50
N LEU A 82 -16.90 12.78 -9.80
CA LEU A 82 -18.23 12.82 -9.17
C LEU A 82 -19.34 12.11 -9.97
N THR A 83 -19.03 11.50 -11.11
CA THR A 83 -20.02 10.77 -11.93
C THR A 83 -19.64 9.33 -12.21
N ASP A 84 -18.38 8.96 -12.04
CA ASP A 84 -17.92 7.58 -12.17
C ASP A 84 -18.11 6.82 -10.84
N PRO A 85 -18.61 5.57 -10.88
CA PRO A 85 -18.83 4.77 -9.67
C PRO A 85 -17.61 4.51 -8.78
N GLU A 86 -16.38 4.55 -9.31
CA GLU A 86 -15.14 4.37 -8.54
C GLU A 86 -14.57 5.69 -7.99
N HIS A 87 -15.25 6.80 -8.25
CA HIS A 87 -14.85 8.16 -7.91
C HIS A 87 -13.36 8.48 -8.15
N PRO A 88 -12.79 8.23 -9.35
CA PRO A 88 -11.37 8.36 -9.57
C PRO A 88 -10.95 9.84 -9.58
N VAL A 89 -10.33 10.28 -8.49
CA VAL A 89 -9.83 11.64 -8.27
C VAL A 89 -8.61 11.89 -9.13
N LEU A 90 -8.53 13.09 -9.72
CA LEU A 90 -7.38 13.50 -10.52
C LEU A 90 -6.29 14.06 -9.61
N VAL A 91 -5.16 13.36 -9.52
CA VAL A 91 -3.96 13.83 -8.81
C VAL A 91 -3.04 14.54 -9.80
N VAL A 92 -2.52 15.68 -9.39
CA VAL A 92 -1.71 16.59 -10.21
C VAL A 92 -0.35 16.75 -9.55
N ASP A 93 0.70 16.59 -10.34
CA ASP A 93 2.08 16.88 -9.93
C ASP A 93 2.37 18.39 -10.12
N LEU A 94 2.79 19.06 -9.04
CA LEU A 94 3.17 20.47 -9.04
C LEU A 94 4.67 20.70 -9.23
N ASP A 95 5.50 19.69 -9.04
CA ASP A 95 6.95 19.80 -9.31
C ASP A 95 7.20 19.98 -10.82
N ASP A 96 6.29 19.50 -11.66
CA ASP A 96 6.28 19.69 -13.10
C ASP A 96 5.44 20.92 -13.55
N SER A 97 5.21 21.89 -12.66
CA SER A 97 4.37 23.09 -12.94
C SER A 97 4.91 24.02 -14.03
N GLN A 98 6.14 23.80 -14.51
CA GLN A 98 6.76 24.53 -15.62
C GLN A 98 6.54 23.86 -16.99
N ALA A 99 6.03 22.62 -17.03
CA ALA A 99 5.68 21.97 -18.29
C ALA A 99 4.39 22.57 -18.89
N ASP A 100 4.31 22.58 -20.22
CA ASP A 100 3.09 23.00 -20.95
C ASP A 100 1.85 22.17 -20.56
N SER A 101 2.07 20.98 -20.01
CA SER A 101 1.04 20.14 -19.40
C SER A 101 1.61 19.47 -18.15
N PRO A 102 1.04 19.71 -16.96
CA PRO A 102 1.47 19.06 -15.73
C PRO A 102 1.24 17.54 -15.82
N ALA A 103 2.09 16.76 -15.17
CA ALA A 103 1.87 15.33 -15.02
C ALA A 103 0.63 15.07 -14.14
N THR A 104 -0.22 14.14 -14.59
CA THR A 104 -1.44 13.76 -13.87
C THR A 104 -1.64 12.24 -13.86
N VAL A 105 -2.37 11.76 -12.86
CA VAL A 105 -2.86 10.38 -12.75
C VAL A 105 -4.24 10.40 -12.10
N ARG A 106 -5.15 9.51 -12.53
CA ARG A 106 -6.39 9.28 -11.78
C ARG A 106 -6.15 8.21 -10.74
N VAL A 107 -6.64 8.41 -9.53
CA VAL A 107 -6.53 7.48 -8.42
C VAL A 107 -7.93 7.12 -7.96
N ALA A 108 -8.25 5.83 -7.92
CA ALA A 108 -9.51 5.37 -7.35
C ALA A 108 -9.61 5.87 -5.90
N SER A 109 -10.76 6.40 -5.50
CA SER A 109 -10.88 7.15 -4.25
C SER A 109 -10.44 6.36 -3.01
N TYR A 110 -10.68 5.05 -3.00
CA TYR A 110 -10.24 4.14 -1.93
C TYR A 110 -8.71 3.98 -1.78
N GLN A 111 -7.91 4.46 -2.75
CA GLN A 111 -6.44 4.50 -2.69
C GLN A 111 -5.87 5.87 -2.31
N LEU A 112 -6.71 6.90 -2.14
CA LEU A 112 -6.24 8.27 -1.92
C LEU A 112 -5.35 8.43 -0.71
N GLY A 113 -5.71 7.79 0.42
CA GLY A 113 -4.89 7.84 1.64
C GLY A 113 -3.48 7.25 1.43
N ASP A 114 -3.39 6.12 0.73
CA ASP A 114 -2.10 5.48 0.43
C ASP A 114 -1.25 6.34 -0.50
N VAL A 115 -1.84 6.92 -1.55
CA VAL A 115 -1.14 7.81 -2.48
C VAL A 115 -0.67 9.08 -1.77
N GLU A 116 -1.55 9.72 -1.01
CA GLU A 116 -1.24 10.93 -0.24
C GLU A 116 -0.06 10.70 0.71
N SER A 117 -0.12 9.64 1.52
CA SER A 117 0.92 9.39 2.51
C SER A 117 2.27 9.09 1.85
N ASN A 118 2.29 8.40 0.71
CA ASN A 118 3.53 8.13 -0.02
C ASN A 118 4.12 9.40 -0.66
N LEU A 119 3.27 10.26 -1.25
CA LEU A 119 3.71 11.53 -1.85
C LEU A 119 4.17 12.52 -0.77
N ALA A 120 3.46 12.61 0.36
CA ALA A 120 3.83 13.45 1.51
C ALA A 120 5.21 13.11 2.08
N THR A 121 5.57 11.82 2.11
CA THR A 121 6.87 11.36 2.61
C THR A 121 7.94 11.19 1.53
N ALA A 122 7.60 11.43 0.25
CA ALA A 122 8.44 11.12 -0.91
C ALA A 122 8.99 9.68 -0.88
N ASN A 123 8.14 8.71 -0.49
CA ASN A 123 8.52 7.29 -0.44
C ASN A 123 8.37 6.62 -1.81
N VAL A 124 7.40 7.08 -2.60
CA VAL A 124 7.15 6.64 -3.97
C VAL A 124 6.98 7.86 -4.87
N ASP A 125 7.68 7.88 -5.99
CA ASP A 125 7.64 8.99 -6.94
C ASP A 125 6.31 9.05 -7.70
N PHE A 126 5.87 10.25 -8.08
CA PHE A 126 4.62 10.45 -8.84
C PHE A 126 4.58 9.64 -10.15
N ALA A 127 5.71 9.53 -10.84
CA ALA A 127 5.84 8.78 -12.09
C ALA A 127 5.57 7.26 -11.91
N GLU A 128 5.80 6.71 -10.72
CA GLU A 128 5.51 5.31 -10.44
C GLU A 128 4.00 5.05 -10.36
N PHE A 129 3.24 5.94 -9.70
CA PHE A 129 1.77 5.86 -9.69
C PHE A 129 1.17 5.94 -11.09
N ARG A 130 1.68 6.87 -11.92
CA ARG A 130 1.29 6.98 -13.33
C ARG A 130 1.55 5.69 -14.11
N SER A 131 2.72 5.10 -13.91
CA SER A 131 3.14 3.88 -14.63
C SER A 131 2.38 2.64 -14.15
N ALA A 132 1.89 2.66 -12.91
CA ALA A 132 1.10 1.59 -12.31
C ALA A 132 -0.41 1.71 -12.56
N ALA A 133 -0.87 2.79 -13.18
CA ALA A 133 -2.27 2.94 -13.57
C ALA A 133 -2.71 1.83 -14.54
N ASP A 134 -3.96 1.41 -14.42
CA ASP A 134 -4.54 0.39 -15.28
C ASP A 134 -4.71 0.91 -16.72
N ALA A 135 -5.18 0.04 -17.62
CA ALA A 135 -5.33 0.35 -19.04
C ALA A 135 -6.29 1.52 -19.33
N ASP A 136 -7.18 1.85 -18.38
CA ASP A 136 -8.08 3.00 -18.42
C ASP A 136 -7.49 4.29 -17.81
N GLY A 137 -6.25 4.23 -17.32
CA GLY A 137 -5.54 5.36 -16.73
C GLY A 137 -5.86 5.61 -15.25
N VAL A 138 -6.55 4.68 -14.58
CA VAL A 138 -6.86 4.78 -13.14
C VAL A 138 -5.91 3.89 -12.34
N PHE A 139 -5.21 4.48 -11.38
CA PHE A 139 -4.43 3.77 -10.37
C PHE A 139 -5.36 3.18 -9.32
N ARG A 140 -5.30 1.84 -9.21
CA ARG A 140 -6.09 1.02 -8.28
C ARG A 140 -5.24 0.31 -7.23
N GLY A 141 -3.97 0.71 -7.12
CA GLY A 141 -2.95 0.08 -6.31
C GLY A 141 -1.83 -0.51 -7.16
N PHE A 142 -0.64 -0.67 -6.57
CA PHE A 142 0.48 -1.32 -7.25
C PHE A 142 0.14 -2.79 -7.50
N ARG A 143 0.13 -3.19 -8.77
CA ARG A 143 0.04 -4.60 -9.15
C ARG A 143 1.33 -5.29 -8.69
N VAL A 144 1.27 -5.96 -7.54
CA VAL A 144 2.34 -6.89 -7.18
C VAL A 144 2.19 -8.09 -8.11
N THR A 145 3.00 -8.14 -9.18
CA THR A 145 3.23 -9.42 -9.85
C THR A 145 4.06 -10.25 -8.88
N VAL A 146 3.37 -11.03 -8.07
CA VAL A 146 4.01 -11.91 -7.11
C VAL A 146 4.63 -13.04 -7.93
N GLU A 147 5.94 -12.98 -8.18
CA GLU A 147 6.62 -14.15 -8.71
C GLU A 147 6.49 -15.25 -7.64
N GLN A 148 5.71 -16.28 -7.96
CA GLN A 148 5.41 -17.37 -7.05
C GLN A 148 6.02 -18.66 -7.58
N ARG A 149 6.56 -19.46 -6.66
CA ARG A 149 6.93 -20.84 -6.95
C ARG A 149 6.47 -21.75 -5.83
N HIS A 150 6.39 -23.04 -6.12
CA HIS A 150 6.22 -24.05 -5.09
C HIS A 150 7.61 -24.59 -4.71
N ILE A 151 7.86 -24.69 -3.41
CA ILE A 151 9.06 -25.31 -2.85
C ILE A 151 8.61 -26.58 -2.14
N GLU A 152 9.23 -27.71 -2.47
CA GLU A 152 8.92 -28.98 -1.81
C GLU A 152 9.49 -28.96 -0.40
N LYS A 153 8.71 -29.41 0.60
CA LYS A 153 9.11 -29.45 2.01
C LYS A 153 10.46 -30.17 2.20
N GLY A 154 10.71 -31.25 1.47
CA GLY A 154 11.98 -31.97 1.47
C GLY A 154 13.18 -31.09 1.13
N GLN A 155 13.04 -30.20 0.14
CA GLN A 155 14.11 -29.27 -0.25
C GLN A 155 14.46 -28.29 0.86
N ILE A 156 13.47 -27.87 1.67
CA ILE A 156 13.71 -27.02 2.83
C ILE A 156 14.43 -27.81 3.92
N LEU A 157 13.95 -29.03 4.23
CA LEU A 157 14.56 -29.89 5.25
C LEU A 157 16.03 -30.22 4.93
N ASP A 158 16.36 -30.40 3.65
CA ASP A 158 17.72 -30.68 3.19
C ASP A 158 18.64 -29.45 3.24
N ALA A 159 18.10 -28.23 3.17
CA ALA A 159 18.86 -26.99 3.24
C ALA A 159 19.17 -26.54 4.69
N ILE A 160 18.42 -27.00 5.68
CA ILE A 160 18.60 -26.62 7.10
C ILE A 160 20.00 -27.01 7.64
N PRO A 161 20.53 -28.23 7.42
CA PRO A 161 21.86 -28.62 7.90
C PRO A 161 23.03 -27.82 7.31
N GLU A 162 22.85 -27.22 6.13
CA GLU A 162 23.88 -26.41 5.45
C GLU A 162 23.92 -24.96 5.96
N SER A 163 22.99 -24.58 6.85
CA SER A 163 22.87 -23.24 7.41
C SER A 163 23.57 -23.11 8.77
N PRO A 164 24.06 -21.92 9.17
CA PRO A 164 24.73 -21.71 10.45
C PRO A 164 23.84 -22.18 11.61
N GLY A 165 24.35 -23.11 12.43
CA GLY A 165 23.57 -23.76 13.48
C GLY A 165 22.99 -22.75 14.48
N ALA A 166 21.65 -22.64 14.48
CA ALA A 166 20.88 -21.86 15.44
C ALA A 166 19.75 -22.74 15.98
N GLU A 167 19.45 -22.65 17.28
CA GLU A 167 18.33 -23.33 17.95
C GLU A 167 17.00 -23.16 17.17
N THR A 168 16.83 -22.00 16.55
CA THR A 168 15.68 -21.69 15.69
C THR A 168 15.55 -22.59 14.46
N LEU A 169 16.67 -23.01 13.84
CA LEU A 169 16.65 -23.89 12.68
C LEU A 169 16.18 -25.31 13.07
N GLU A 170 16.49 -25.75 14.28
CA GLU A 170 15.98 -27.01 14.82
C GLU A 170 14.47 -26.92 15.13
N LEU A 171 14.01 -25.79 15.66
CA LEU A 171 12.58 -25.54 15.86
C LEU A 171 11.82 -25.52 14.52
N LEU A 172 12.36 -24.85 13.50
CA LEU A 172 11.78 -24.83 12.16
C LEU A 172 11.73 -26.24 11.54
N ARG A 173 12.80 -27.03 11.69
CA ARG A 173 12.82 -28.44 11.24
C ARG A 173 11.70 -29.23 11.92
N SER A 174 11.63 -29.16 13.25
CA SER A 174 10.61 -29.85 14.05
C SER A 174 9.19 -29.45 13.62
N ASP A 175 8.94 -28.17 13.35
CA ASP A 175 7.61 -27.72 12.93
C ASP A 175 7.25 -28.12 11.50
N LEU A 176 8.20 -28.16 10.56
CA LEU A 176 7.97 -28.67 9.21
C LEU A 176 7.68 -30.18 9.19
N GLU A 177 8.32 -30.93 10.08
CA GLU A 177 8.12 -32.37 10.23
C GLU A 177 6.80 -32.68 10.94
N ASN A 178 6.42 -31.93 11.97
CA ASN A 178 5.36 -32.37 12.89
C ASN A 178 4.12 -31.48 12.92
N THR A 179 4.25 -30.20 12.57
CA THR A 179 3.25 -29.19 12.98
C THR A 179 2.48 -28.57 11.81
N PHE A 180 3.15 -28.33 10.67
CA PHE A 180 2.57 -27.58 9.55
C PHE A 180 2.01 -28.45 8.43
N SER A 181 1.98 -29.78 8.60
CA SER A 181 1.49 -30.71 7.58
C SER A 181 0.40 -31.62 8.13
N VAL A 182 -0.69 -31.75 7.37
CA VAL A 182 -1.69 -32.83 7.53
C VAL A 182 -1.04 -34.22 7.35
N TYR A 183 0.13 -34.26 6.69
CA TYR A 183 0.95 -35.44 6.48
C TYR A 183 2.36 -35.22 7.06
N PRO A 184 2.54 -35.33 8.39
CA PRO A 184 3.81 -34.99 9.06
C PRO A 184 5.03 -35.66 8.40
N ASN A 185 4.88 -36.94 8.00
CA ASN A 185 5.96 -37.70 7.36
C ASN A 185 6.14 -37.44 5.85
N SER A 186 5.27 -36.66 5.21
CA SER A 186 5.35 -36.42 3.76
C SER A 186 6.34 -35.31 3.46
N ARG A 187 7.44 -35.65 2.77
CA ARG A 187 8.42 -34.69 2.26
C ARG A 187 7.95 -33.97 1.00
N SER A 188 6.92 -34.49 0.32
CA SER A 188 6.47 -33.98 -0.98
C SER A 188 5.37 -32.92 -0.95
N VAL A 189 5.16 -32.32 0.22
CA VAL A 189 4.24 -31.19 0.39
C VAL A 189 4.80 -29.98 -0.36
N GLN A 190 3.99 -29.42 -1.25
CA GLN A 190 4.32 -28.21 -2.00
C GLN A 190 3.92 -26.98 -1.20
N LEU A 191 4.89 -26.14 -0.84
CA LEU A 191 4.68 -24.91 -0.08
C LEU A 191 4.75 -23.71 -1.02
N PRO A 192 3.74 -22.83 -1.03
CA PRO A 192 3.79 -21.62 -1.84
C PRO A 192 4.87 -20.68 -1.29
N ALA A 193 5.70 -20.18 -2.19
CA ALA A 193 6.75 -19.22 -1.89
C ALA A 193 6.61 -18.00 -2.81
N ILE A 194 6.78 -16.83 -2.22
CA ILE A 194 6.69 -15.53 -2.89
C ILE A 194 8.08 -14.97 -3.03
N ARG A 195 8.44 -14.48 -4.21
CA ARG A 195 9.71 -13.80 -4.41
C ARG A 195 9.69 -12.46 -3.71
N ILE A 196 10.73 -12.23 -2.93
CA ILE A 196 11.09 -10.94 -2.36
C ILE A 196 12.24 -10.44 -3.23
N ALA A 197 12.03 -9.37 -4.00
CA ALA A 197 13.02 -8.87 -4.95
C ALA A 197 14.31 -8.40 -4.24
N ASP A 198 14.15 -7.76 -3.08
CA ASP A 198 15.23 -7.41 -2.17
C ASP A 198 14.75 -7.55 -0.72
N LEU A 199 15.44 -8.35 0.10
CA LEU A 199 15.15 -8.53 1.51
C LEU A 199 15.11 -7.22 2.32
N ARG A 200 15.80 -6.17 1.86
CA ARG A 200 15.74 -4.84 2.50
C ARG A 200 14.36 -4.21 2.47
N SER A 201 13.53 -4.52 1.47
CA SER A 201 12.15 -4.03 1.40
C SER A 201 11.30 -4.45 2.62
N ARG A 202 11.60 -5.62 3.19
CA ARG A 202 10.92 -6.13 4.38
C ARG A 202 11.46 -5.53 5.69
N ARG A 203 12.62 -4.88 5.67
CA ARG A 203 13.23 -4.25 6.85
C ARG A 203 12.39 -3.09 7.36
N ALA A 204 11.89 -2.25 6.45
CA ALA A 204 11.05 -1.11 6.80
C ALA A 204 9.74 -1.55 7.45
N GLU A 205 9.07 -2.55 6.85
CA GLU A 205 7.85 -3.18 7.40
C GLU A 205 8.09 -3.83 8.76
N LEU A 206 9.23 -4.53 8.92
CA LEU A 206 9.63 -5.08 10.21
C LEU A 206 9.75 -3.94 11.21
N LEU A 207 10.64 -2.96 10.98
CA LEU A 207 10.93 -1.83 11.88
C LEU A 207 9.69 -1.01 12.28
N ALA A 208 8.75 -0.83 11.36
CA ALA A 208 7.51 -0.10 11.60
C ALA A 208 6.48 -0.92 12.42
N GLY A 209 6.75 -2.20 12.71
CA GLY A 209 5.80 -3.08 13.37
C GLY A 209 4.58 -3.42 12.52
N THR A 210 4.58 -3.03 11.24
CA THR A 210 3.49 -3.25 10.28
C THR A 210 3.60 -4.59 9.57
N PHE A 211 4.60 -5.41 9.92
CA PHE A 211 4.77 -6.74 9.36
C PHE A 211 3.53 -7.61 9.64
N PRO A 212 2.76 -8.00 8.60
CA PRO A 212 1.36 -8.41 8.76
C PRO A 212 1.13 -9.79 9.42
N TYR A 213 2.18 -10.50 9.86
CA TYR A 213 2.10 -11.92 10.23
C TYR A 213 2.54 -12.27 11.68
N GLY A 214 2.68 -11.29 12.59
CA GLY A 214 2.96 -11.57 14.01
C GLY A 214 4.41 -12.01 14.31
N ARG A 215 4.60 -12.82 15.37
CA ARG A 215 5.96 -13.23 15.83
C ARG A 215 6.74 -13.90 14.69
N THR A 216 7.94 -13.41 14.44
CA THR A 216 8.85 -14.02 13.48
C THR A 216 9.48 -15.29 14.09
N PRO A 217 9.65 -16.38 13.31
CA PRO A 217 10.24 -17.62 13.83
C PRO A 217 11.68 -17.40 14.33
N PHE A 218 12.40 -16.43 13.78
CA PHE A 218 13.78 -16.09 14.14
C PHE A 218 13.91 -15.00 15.21
N GLY A 219 12.81 -14.46 15.73
CA GLY A 219 12.88 -13.25 16.54
C GLY A 219 13.13 -12.01 15.68
N TYR A 220 12.75 -10.85 16.21
CA TYR A 220 12.69 -9.63 15.42
C TYR A 220 14.09 -9.08 15.08
N ALA A 221 15.00 -9.09 16.05
CA ALA A 221 16.37 -8.59 15.87
C ALA A 221 17.16 -9.39 14.82
N ASP A 222 16.99 -10.71 14.80
CA ASP A 222 17.66 -11.56 13.80
C ASP A 222 17.03 -11.39 12.42
N MET A 223 15.71 -11.24 12.31
CA MET A 223 15.06 -10.92 11.03
C MET A 223 15.55 -9.59 10.45
N VAL A 224 15.71 -8.54 11.27
CA VAL A 224 16.28 -7.27 10.83
C VAL A 224 17.71 -7.47 10.32
N ARG A 225 18.55 -8.23 11.05
CA ARG A 225 19.92 -8.56 10.62
C ARG A 225 19.95 -9.35 9.30
N PHE A 226 19.04 -10.30 9.10
CA PHE A 226 18.93 -11.04 7.84
C PHE A 226 18.52 -10.13 6.68
N CYS A 227 17.61 -9.19 6.92
CA CYS A 227 17.21 -8.22 5.91
C CYS A 227 18.33 -7.25 5.52
N ASP A 228 19.31 -6.97 6.39
CA ASP A 228 20.46 -6.12 6.08
C ASP A 228 21.35 -6.70 4.97
N ALA A 229 21.38 -8.04 4.83
CA ALA A 229 22.12 -8.72 3.78
C ALA A 229 21.63 -8.33 2.37
N GLY A 230 20.34 -7.97 2.24
CA GLY A 230 19.69 -7.59 0.99
C GLY A 230 19.68 -8.70 -0.06
N GLY A 231 19.31 -8.32 -1.29
CA GLY A 231 19.24 -9.25 -2.42
C GLY A 231 17.98 -10.13 -2.43
N PRO A 232 17.79 -10.90 -3.51
CA PRO A 232 16.55 -11.62 -3.75
C PRO A 232 16.42 -12.84 -2.84
N ALA A 233 15.20 -13.07 -2.35
CA ALA A 233 14.87 -14.22 -1.52
C ALA A 233 13.48 -14.79 -1.84
N TRP A 234 13.17 -15.94 -1.27
CA TRP A 234 11.85 -16.55 -1.32
C TRP A 234 11.24 -16.54 0.07
N GLY A 235 10.16 -15.77 0.24
CA GLY A 235 9.35 -15.76 1.45
C GLY A 235 8.36 -16.91 1.44
N LEU A 236 8.32 -17.70 2.51
CA LEU A 236 7.34 -18.77 2.71
C LEU A 236 6.36 -18.35 3.79
N HIS A 237 5.07 -18.59 3.55
CA HIS A 237 4.06 -18.50 4.59
C HIS A 237 3.80 -19.89 5.15
N LEU A 238 4.22 -20.12 6.40
CA LEU A 238 3.91 -21.36 7.11
C LEU A 238 2.60 -21.16 7.88
N PRO A 239 1.64 -22.09 7.77
CA PRO A 239 0.37 -21.99 8.49
C PRO A 239 0.63 -21.90 10.00
N LYS A 240 -0.18 -21.10 10.72
CA LYS A 240 -0.02 -20.92 12.17
C LYS A 240 -0.11 -22.27 12.89
N ARG A 241 0.72 -22.46 13.93
CA ARG A 241 0.63 -23.58 14.87
C ARG A 241 -0.83 -23.75 15.29
N SER A 242 -1.49 -24.80 14.82
CA SER A 242 -2.80 -25.16 15.36
C SER A 242 -2.52 -25.70 16.75
N THR A 243 -2.86 -24.95 17.78
CA THR A 243 -3.03 -25.52 19.11
C THR A 243 -4.17 -26.51 19.00
N ILE A 244 -3.86 -27.78 18.73
CA ILE A 244 -4.80 -28.86 18.97
C ILE A 244 -4.97 -28.85 20.49
N SER A 245 -5.99 -28.16 20.98
CA SER A 245 -6.46 -28.32 22.35
C SER A 245 -6.99 -29.75 22.43
N GLY A 246 -6.14 -30.67 22.86
CA GLY A 246 -6.56 -31.99 23.28
C GLY A 246 -7.53 -31.82 24.45
N SER A 247 -8.83 -31.84 24.16
CA SER A 247 -9.85 -32.22 25.12
C SER A 247 -9.59 -33.70 25.44
N ALA A 248 -8.76 -33.94 26.46
CA ALA A 248 -8.76 -35.23 27.14
C ALA A 248 -10.12 -35.36 27.86
N ALA A 249 -10.93 -36.29 27.36
CA ALA A 249 -12.02 -36.91 28.12
C ALA A 249 -11.44 -37.96 29.07
#